data_AF-A0A8T6ZTU2-F1
#
_entry.id   AF-A0A8T6ZTU2-F1
#
_cell.length_a   1.000
_cell.length_b   1.000
_cell.length_c   1.000
_cell.angle_alpha   90.00
_cell.angle_beta   90.00
_cell.angle_gamma   90.00
#
_symmetry.space_group_name_H-M   'P 1'
#
loop_
_entity.id
_entity.type
_entity.pdbx_description
1 polymer ?
#
loop_
_entity_poly.entity_id
_entity_poly.type
_entity_poly.pdbx_seq_one_letter_code
_entity_poly.pdbx_strand_id
1 'polypeptide(L)'
;FIQQMQAFRNGERKSAQPRKFNTHLMTTIAQGMTDEQIEQAAEYYSSMSWRQWIRVVEAEEVPRSRFSLGMYIPLEGDAAGMEPLGMRIMETPENVEHAEVLRDPTSGFIAYVPVGSVAKGEALVTNGGNGTTIACNICHGPDLNGLGIIPGIRGRSPTYLVRQMYDIREGTRRGAQAALMQPAVANLTTEDMISIAAYVASLPVEASTGSGEAH
;
A
#
# COMPACT_ATOMS: atom_id res chain seq x y z
N PHE A 1 -3.26 14.36 -0.27
CA PHE A 1 -1.81 14.53 -0.52
C PHE A 1 -1.19 15.52 0.45
N ILE A 2 -1.70 16.77 0.51
CA ILE A 2 -1.19 17.88 1.34
C ILE A 2 -0.85 17.47 2.79
N GLN A 3 -1.82 16.92 3.52
CA GLN A 3 -1.61 16.48 4.91
C GLN A 3 -0.49 15.45 5.06
N GLN A 4 -0.27 14.59 4.06
CA GLN A 4 0.81 13.60 4.10
C GLN A 4 2.18 14.26 3.94
N MET A 5 2.29 15.27 3.07
CA MET A 5 3.53 16.04 2.91
C MET A 5 3.84 16.86 4.16
N GLN A 6 2.84 17.48 4.77
CA GLN A 6 2.99 18.18 6.05
C GLN A 6 3.45 17.22 7.17
N ALA A 7 2.86 16.02 7.26
CA ALA A 7 3.27 15.01 8.24
C ALA A 7 4.72 14.53 8.05
N PHE A 8 5.20 14.42 6.80
CA PHE A 8 6.61 14.13 6.52
C PHE A 8 7.51 15.31 6.91
N ARG A 9 7.14 16.53 6.52
CA ARG A 9 7.89 17.76 6.84
C ARG A 9 8.08 17.93 8.34
N ASN A 10 7.03 17.66 9.13
CA ASN A 10 7.01 17.82 10.58
C ASN A 10 7.54 16.60 11.34
N GLY A 11 8.00 15.55 10.65
CA GLY A 11 8.56 14.35 11.26
C GLY A 11 7.55 13.45 11.96
N GLU A 12 6.24 13.68 11.76
CA GLU A 12 5.16 12.85 12.29
C GLU A 12 5.05 11.50 11.56
N ARG A 13 5.59 11.43 10.33
CA ARG A 13 5.62 10.21 9.53
C ARG A 13 7.04 9.67 9.38
N LYS A 14 7.33 8.59 10.11
CA LYS A 14 8.55 7.79 9.98
C LYS A 14 8.19 6.35 9.60
N SER A 15 9.21 5.53 9.37
CA SER A 15 9.10 4.12 9.05
C SER A 15 9.71 3.31 10.19
N ALA A 16 9.02 2.26 10.63
CA ALA A 16 9.55 1.32 11.61
C ALA A 16 10.77 0.54 11.08
N GLN A 17 10.97 0.51 9.76
CA GLN A 17 12.18 0.00 9.11
C GLN A 17 13.19 1.14 8.88
N PRO A 18 14.28 1.28 9.67
CA PRO A 18 15.16 2.44 9.63
C PRO A 18 16.00 2.52 8.34
N ARG A 19 16.28 1.36 7.73
CA ARG A 19 17.06 1.22 6.49
C ARG A 19 16.26 1.53 5.22
N LYS A 20 14.97 1.86 5.34
CA LYS A 20 14.11 2.09 4.17
C LYS A 20 14.34 3.48 3.59
N PHE A 21 15.09 3.53 2.50
CA PHE A 21 15.49 4.77 1.81
C PHE A 21 14.30 5.67 1.42
N ASN A 22 13.23 5.11 0.87
CA ASN A 22 12.14 5.90 0.28
C ASN A 22 11.41 6.79 1.31
N THR A 23 11.34 6.38 2.58
CA THR A 23 10.71 7.20 3.62
C THR A 23 11.57 8.44 3.92
N HIS A 24 12.88 8.28 4.01
CA HIS A 24 13.82 9.39 4.18
C HIS A 24 13.80 10.33 2.97
N LEU A 25 13.75 9.78 1.77
CA LEU A 25 13.61 10.56 0.54
C LEU A 25 12.35 11.45 0.57
N MET A 26 11.20 10.89 0.96
CA MET A 26 9.97 11.67 1.07
C MET A 26 10.07 12.78 2.14
N THR A 27 10.75 12.52 3.26
CA THR A 27 11.03 13.56 4.27
C THR A 27 11.86 14.69 3.68
N THR A 28 12.94 14.37 2.98
CA THR A 28 13.80 15.38 2.32
C THR A 28 13.03 16.19 1.28
N ILE A 29 12.22 15.54 0.44
CA ILE A 29 11.36 16.23 -0.54
C ILE A 29 10.39 17.17 0.18
N ALA A 30 9.68 16.69 1.20
CA ALA A 30 8.69 17.47 1.93
C ALA A 30 9.28 18.70 2.65
N GLN A 31 10.52 18.58 3.15
CA GLN A 31 11.25 19.70 3.77
C GLN A 31 11.72 20.73 2.75
N GLY A 32 11.98 20.32 1.51
CA GLY A 32 12.42 21.20 0.43
C GLY A 32 11.30 21.89 -0.35
N MET A 33 10.06 21.42 -0.26
CA MET A 33 8.92 22.02 -0.96
C MET A 33 8.36 23.24 -0.23
N THR A 34 7.86 24.24 -0.97
CA THR A 34 7.00 25.31 -0.43
C THR A 34 5.56 24.83 -0.28
N ASP A 35 4.71 25.60 0.41
CA ASP A 35 3.28 25.26 0.55
C ASP A 35 2.56 25.30 -0.81
N GLU A 36 2.85 26.33 -1.63
CA GLU A 36 2.32 26.45 -3.00
C GLU A 36 2.72 25.25 -3.87
N GLN A 37 3.96 24.76 -3.76
CA GLN A 37 4.40 23.55 -4.49
C GLN A 37 3.67 22.28 -4.01
N ILE A 38 3.34 22.19 -2.72
CA ILE A 38 2.54 21.07 -2.21
C ILE A 38 1.11 21.13 -2.74
N GLU A 39 0.53 22.31 -2.84
CA GLU A 39 -0.81 22.53 -3.41
C GLU A 39 -0.85 22.18 -4.90
N GLN A 40 0.06 22.71 -5.70
CA GLN A 40 0.18 22.39 -7.13
C GLN A 40 0.40 20.89 -7.37
N ALA A 41 1.26 20.25 -6.58
CA ALA A 41 1.44 18.81 -6.65
C ALA A 41 0.17 18.04 -6.25
N ALA A 42 -0.58 18.53 -5.25
CA ALA A 42 -1.83 17.90 -4.85
C ALA A 42 -2.88 17.94 -5.97
N GLU A 43 -3.01 19.06 -6.67
CA GLU A 43 -3.89 19.22 -7.84
C GLU A 43 -3.48 18.29 -8.98
N TYR A 44 -2.17 18.23 -9.27
CA TYR A 44 -1.66 17.35 -10.31
C TYR A 44 -1.96 15.88 -10.02
N TYR A 45 -1.62 15.39 -8.82
CA TYR A 45 -1.84 13.98 -8.47
C TYR A 45 -3.31 13.62 -8.24
N SER A 46 -4.18 14.57 -7.88
CA SER A 46 -5.63 14.32 -7.79
C SER A 46 -6.28 14.23 -9.16
N SER A 47 -5.73 14.90 -10.18
CA SER A 47 -6.22 14.83 -11.56
C SER A 47 -5.87 13.52 -12.28
N MET A 48 -4.93 12.74 -11.75
CA MET A 48 -4.50 11.50 -12.39
C MET A 48 -5.55 10.40 -12.27
N SER A 49 -5.76 9.70 -13.38
CA SER A 49 -6.62 8.52 -13.38
C SER A 49 -5.99 7.40 -12.56
N TRP A 50 -6.72 6.92 -11.57
CA TRP A 50 -6.34 5.74 -10.82
C TRP A 50 -6.39 4.49 -11.71
N ARG A 51 -5.29 3.74 -11.76
CA ARG A 51 -5.19 2.46 -12.48
C ARG A 51 -4.81 1.36 -11.52
N GLN A 52 -5.42 0.19 -11.70
CA GLN A 52 -4.98 -1.01 -11.01
C GLN A 52 -3.69 -1.52 -11.68
N TRP A 53 -2.58 -1.32 -10.99
CA TRP A 53 -1.24 -1.79 -11.38
C TRP A 53 -0.76 -3.04 -10.63
N ILE A 54 -1.55 -3.57 -9.69
CA ILE A 54 -1.19 -4.73 -8.88
C ILE A 54 -2.25 -5.80 -9.02
N ARG A 55 -1.82 -7.00 -9.39
CA ARG A 55 -2.64 -8.20 -9.43
C ARG A 55 -2.26 -9.10 -8.26
N VAL A 56 -3.24 -9.45 -7.44
CA VAL A 56 -3.05 -10.32 -6.27
C VAL A 56 -3.19 -11.77 -6.70
N VAL A 57 -2.26 -12.62 -6.25
CA VAL A 57 -2.26 -14.07 -6.50
C VAL A 57 -2.03 -14.79 -5.18
N GLU A 58 -2.98 -15.64 -4.79
CA GLU A 58 -2.80 -16.56 -3.66
C GLU A 58 -1.91 -17.73 -4.07
N ALA A 59 -0.80 -17.96 -3.37
CA ALA A 59 0.17 -18.99 -3.73
C ALA A 59 0.88 -19.57 -2.50
N GLU A 60 1.23 -20.86 -2.57
CA GLU A 60 2.07 -21.53 -1.56
C GLU A 60 3.57 -21.32 -1.84
N GLU A 61 3.93 -21.19 -3.11
CA GLU A 61 5.29 -20.98 -3.58
C GLU A 61 5.38 -19.74 -4.48
N VAL A 62 6.56 -19.14 -4.54
CA VAL A 62 6.85 -17.94 -5.33
C VAL A 62 8.17 -18.06 -6.08
N PRO A 63 8.36 -17.32 -7.19
CA PRO A 63 9.62 -17.34 -7.92
C PRO A 63 10.78 -16.91 -7.02
N ARG A 64 11.84 -17.72 -6.99
CA ARG A 64 13.11 -17.30 -6.38
C ARG A 64 13.55 -16.01 -7.03
N SER A 65 13.86 -15.02 -6.21
CA SER A 65 14.10 -13.66 -6.69
C SER A 65 15.28 -13.01 -6.00
N ARG A 66 15.95 -12.11 -6.73
CA ARG A 66 16.91 -11.17 -6.14
C ARG A 66 16.20 -9.88 -5.77
N PHE A 67 16.70 -9.20 -4.75
CA PHE A 67 16.21 -7.88 -4.39
C PHE A 67 16.95 -6.80 -5.18
N SER A 68 16.21 -5.94 -5.89
CA SER A 68 16.76 -4.84 -6.70
C SER A 68 15.88 -3.62 -6.58
N LEU A 69 16.45 -2.49 -6.15
CA LEU A 69 15.76 -1.18 -6.05
C LEU A 69 14.39 -1.21 -5.35
N GLY A 70 14.22 -2.05 -4.31
CA GLY A 70 12.95 -2.15 -3.60
C GLY A 70 11.98 -3.20 -4.14
N MET A 71 12.35 -3.93 -5.19
CA MET A 71 11.53 -4.93 -5.88
C MET A 71 12.17 -6.32 -5.75
N TYR A 72 11.33 -7.35 -5.78
CA TYR A 72 11.80 -8.72 -5.97
C TYR A 72 11.76 -9.06 -7.45
N ILE A 73 12.94 -9.27 -8.04
CA ILE A 73 13.10 -9.61 -9.46
C ILE A 73 13.30 -11.11 -9.57
N PRO A 74 12.41 -11.85 -10.25
CA PRO A 74 12.56 -13.29 -10.50
C PRO A 74 13.92 -13.62 -11.12
N LEU A 75 14.53 -14.71 -10.65
CA LEU A 75 15.77 -15.24 -11.22
C LEU A 75 15.46 -16.04 -12.49
N GLU A 76 16.37 -15.95 -13.47
CA GLU A 76 16.28 -16.64 -14.76
C GLU A 76 17.40 -17.68 -14.93
N GLY A 77 17.25 -18.58 -15.91
CA GLY A 77 18.22 -19.62 -16.23
C GLY A 77 18.41 -20.64 -15.11
N ASP A 78 19.65 -21.07 -14.88
CA ASP A 78 19.97 -22.12 -13.88
C ASP A 78 19.68 -21.72 -12.43
N ALA A 79 19.54 -20.41 -12.16
CA ALA A 79 19.20 -19.89 -10.85
C ALA A 79 17.68 -19.73 -10.64
N ALA A 80 16.87 -19.96 -11.67
CA ALA A 80 15.42 -19.94 -11.59
C ALA A 80 14.89 -21.07 -10.67
N GLY A 81 13.63 -20.94 -10.26
CA GLY A 81 12.95 -21.92 -9.43
C GLY A 81 11.90 -21.27 -8.53
N MET A 82 11.25 -22.09 -7.73
CA MET A 82 10.26 -21.65 -6.75
C MET A 82 10.81 -21.81 -5.33
N GLU A 83 10.33 -20.97 -4.41
CA GLU A 83 10.57 -21.10 -2.97
C GLU A 83 9.25 -20.96 -2.21
N PRO A 84 9.11 -21.62 -1.04
CA PRO A 84 7.93 -21.44 -0.20
C PRO A 84 7.68 -19.96 0.12
N LEU A 85 6.43 -19.51 -0.03
CA LEU A 85 6.05 -18.17 0.36
C LEU A 85 6.04 -18.05 1.88
N GLY A 86 5.36 -18.98 2.56
CA GLY A 86 5.09 -18.86 4.00
C GLY A 86 4.19 -17.65 4.30
N MET A 87 4.28 -17.09 5.51
CA MET A 87 3.45 -15.95 5.94
C MET A 87 4.07 -14.60 5.55
N ARG A 88 4.32 -14.38 4.25
CA ARG A 88 4.83 -13.11 3.72
C ARG A 88 4.12 -12.70 2.43
N ILE A 89 4.26 -11.44 2.08
CA ILE A 89 3.85 -10.88 0.79
C ILE A 89 5.09 -10.71 -0.08
N MET A 90 4.99 -11.08 -1.35
CA MET A 90 6.05 -10.85 -2.33
C MET A 90 5.51 -10.12 -3.55
N GLU A 91 5.98 -8.91 -3.78
CA GLU A 91 5.64 -8.11 -4.97
C GLU A 91 6.77 -8.23 -6.01
N THR A 92 6.42 -8.73 -7.19
CA THR A 92 7.33 -8.91 -8.33
C THR A 92 6.76 -8.22 -9.56
N PRO A 93 7.58 -7.70 -10.49
CA PRO A 93 7.06 -7.11 -11.72
C PRO A 93 6.43 -8.18 -12.61
N GLU A 94 5.35 -7.83 -13.31
CA GLU A 94 4.76 -8.70 -14.34
C GLU A 94 5.67 -8.84 -15.56
N ASN A 95 6.43 -7.78 -15.86
CA ASN A 95 7.43 -7.75 -16.91
C ASN A 95 8.72 -7.10 -16.37
N VAL A 96 9.78 -7.90 -16.26
CA VAL A 96 11.07 -7.47 -15.68
C VAL A 96 11.75 -6.42 -16.55
N GLU A 97 11.69 -6.54 -17.88
CA GLU A 97 12.29 -5.56 -18.80
C GLU A 97 11.62 -4.19 -18.63
N HIS A 98 10.29 -4.15 -18.61
CA HIS A 98 9.55 -2.90 -18.43
C HIS A 98 9.83 -2.26 -17.06
N ALA A 99 9.81 -3.04 -15.99
CA ALA A 99 9.94 -2.52 -14.63
C ALA A 99 11.40 -2.18 -14.24
N GLU A 100 12.38 -3.02 -14.56
CA GLU A 100 13.76 -2.86 -14.12
C GLU A 100 14.63 -2.11 -15.15
N VAL A 101 14.50 -2.45 -16.44
CA VAL A 101 15.36 -1.89 -17.50
C VAL A 101 14.78 -0.56 -18.00
N LEU A 102 13.52 -0.56 -18.44
CA LEU A 102 12.88 0.64 -19.00
C LEU A 102 12.37 1.60 -17.93
N ARG A 103 12.16 1.11 -16.69
CA ARG A 103 11.53 1.85 -15.60
C ARG A 103 10.22 2.51 -16.02
N ASP A 104 9.43 1.76 -16.78
CA ASP A 104 8.13 2.19 -17.29
C ASP A 104 7.16 2.38 -16.10
N PRO A 105 6.66 3.60 -15.86
CA PRO A 105 5.75 3.89 -14.74
C PRO A 105 4.39 3.19 -14.86
N THR A 106 4.09 2.58 -16.02
CA THR A 106 2.86 1.82 -16.26
C THR A 106 3.03 0.32 -16.05
N SER A 107 4.23 -0.14 -15.68
CA SER A 107 4.51 -1.56 -15.43
C SER A 107 3.65 -2.12 -14.31
N GLY A 108 2.98 -3.24 -14.60
CA GLY A 108 2.21 -4.00 -13.63
C GLY A 108 3.08 -4.84 -12.69
N PHE A 109 2.51 -5.19 -11.54
CA PHE A 109 3.13 -6.04 -10.52
C PHE A 109 2.19 -7.17 -10.10
N ILE A 110 2.78 -8.33 -9.80
CA ILE A 110 2.10 -9.44 -9.14
C ILE A 110 2.45 -9.39 -7.66
N ALA A 111 1.42 -9.33 -6.81
CA ALA A 111 1.56 -9.51 -5.38
C ALA A 111 1.14 -10.93 -5.01
N TYR A 112 2.13 -11.77 -4.71
CA TYR A 112 1.89 -13.10 -4.15
C TYR A 112 1.61 -12.99 -2.66
N VAL A 113 0.52 -13.62 -2.23
CA VAL A 113 0.04 -13.64 -0.84
C VAL A 113 -0.29 -15.08 -0.41
N PRO A 114 -0.28 -15.39 0.89
CA PRO A 114 -0.62 -16.73 1.37
C PRO A 114 -2.05 -17.13 0.98
N VAL A 115 -2.27 -18.41 0.70
CA VAL A 115 -3.60 -18.94 0.36
C VAL A 115 -4.61 -18.68 1.48
N GLY A 116 -5.81 -18.21 1.13
CA GLY A 116 -6.86 -17.84 2.08
C GLY A 116 -6.75 -16.42 2.66
N SER A 117 -5.68 -15.68 2.34
CA SER A 117 -5.51 -14.29 2.80
C SER A 117 -6.60 -13.36 2.30
N VAL A 118 -7.09 -13.54 1.07
CA VAL A 118 -8.14 -12.68 0.50
C VAL A 118 -9.46 -12.88 1.24
N ALA A 119 -9.87 -14.13 1.47
CA ALA A 119 -11.11 -14.43 2.18
C ALA A 119 -11.06 -13.97 3.66
N LYS A 120 -9.94 -14.21 4.34
CA LYS A 120 -9.74 -13.71 5.71
C LYS A 120 -9.74 -12.18 5.75
N GLY A 121 -9.08 -11.56 4.77
CA GLY A 121 -9.01 -10.11 4.61
C GLY A 121 -10.38 -9.47 4.39
N GLU A 122 -11.23 -10.09 3.56
CA GLU A 122 -12.60 -9.65 3.33
C GLU A 122 -13.40 -9.59 4.63
N ALA A 123 -13.34 -10.64 5.45
CA ALA A 123 -14.04 -10.67 6.74
C ALA A 123 -13.55 -9.56 7.68
N LEU A 124 -12.22 -9.38 7.82
CA LEU A 124 -11.64 -8.31 8.63
C LEU A 124 -12.08 -6.92 8.16
N VAL A 125 -12.10 -6.71 6.85
CA VAL A 125 -12.40 -5.40 6.25
C VAL A 125 -13.89 -5.07 6.28
N THR A 126 -14.76 -6.05 6.06
CA THR A 126 -16.21 -5.80 5.91
C THR A 126 -16.97 -5.86 7.22
N ASN A 127 -16.56 -6.72 8.16
CA ASN A 127 -17.28 -6.95 9.43
C ASN A 127 -16.39 -6.92 10.67
N GLY A 128 -15.10 -6.59 10.53
CA GLY A 128 -14.19 -6.47 11.67
C GLY A 128 -13.64 -7.81 12.18
N GLY A 129 -13.95 -8.92 11.51
CA GLY A 129 -13.47 -10.26 11.88
C GLY A 129 -13.83 -10.63 13.32
N ASN A 130 -15.11 -10.53 13.68
CA ASN A 130 -15.64 -10.81 15.02
C ASN A 130 -15.00 -9.98 16.14
N GLY A 131 -14.72 -8.70 15.88
CA GLY A 131 -14.16 -7.78 16.86
C GLY A 131 -12.63 -7.78 16.94
N THR A 132 -11.95 -8.46 16.00
CA THR A 132 -10.49 -8.36 15.82
C THR A 132 -10.08 -6.92 15.49
N THR A 133 -10.90 -6.23 14.69
CA THR A 133 -10.70 -4.83 14.29
C THR A 133 -12.03 -4.11 14.12
N ILE A 134 -11.96 -2.79 13.96
CA ILE A 134 -13.07 -1.98 13.46
C ILE A 134 -13.15 -2.21 11.95
N ALA A 135 -14.33 -2.57 11.43
CA ALA A 135 -14.52 -2.79 10.00
C ALA A 135 -14.05 -1.56 9.20
N CYS A 136 -13.15 -1.79 8.24
CA CYS A 136 -12.41 -0.71 7.60
C CYS A 136 -13.32 0.16 6.72
N ASN A 137 -14.35 -0.45 6.14
CA ASN A 137 -15.36 0.22 5.31
C ASN A 137 -16.19 1.28 6.06
N ILE A 138 -16.27 1.22 7.40
CA ILE A 138 -16.95 2.23 8.22
C ILE A 138 -16.29 3.61 8.04
N CYS A 139 -14.96 3.64 7.97
CA CYS A 139 -14.18 4.88 7.88
C CYS A 139 -13.70 5.14 6.45
N HIS A 140 -13.24 4.11 5.73
CA HIS A 140 -12.70 4.24 4.36
C HIS A 140 -13.78 4.25 3.27
N GLY A 141 -15.06 4.22 3.66
CA GLY A 141 -16.21 4.16 2.74
C GLY A 141 -16.55 2.73 2.33
N PRO A 142 -17.79 2.48 1.84
CA PRO A 142 -18.29 1.13 1.53
C PRO A 142 -17.40 0.41 0.50
N ASP A 143 -16.93 1.14 -0.52
CA ASP A 143 -16.06 0.61 -1.58
C ASP A 143 -14.56 0.83 -1.33
N LEU A 144 -14.19 1.37 -0.16
CA LEU A 144 -12.83 1.71 0.24
C LEU A 144 -12.15 2.82 -0.60
N ASN A 145 -12.95 3.65 -1.26
CA ASN A 145 -12.50 4.79 -2.08
C ASN A 145 -12.14 6.04 -1.25
N GLY A 146 -12.40 6.02 0.06
CA GLY A 146 -12.17 7.14 0.97
C GLY A 146 -13.42 7.98 1.22
N LEU A 147 -13.37 8.81 2.26
CA LEU A 147 -14.46 9.70 2.66
C LEU A 147 -13.88 10.98 3.26
N GLY A 148 -14.05 12.12 2.56
CA GLY A 148 -13.50 13.41 2.98
C GLY A 148 -11.99 13.35 3.20
N ILE A 149 -11.55 13.52 4.45
CA ILE A 149 -10.12 13.47 4.82
C ILE A 149 -9.57 12.05 4.94
N ILE A 150 -10.44 11.03 5.01
CA ILE A 150 -10.04 9.62 5.15
C ILE A 150 -9.64 9.09 3.76
N PRO A 151 -8.41 8.59 3.59
CA PRO A 151 -7.90 8.24 2.26
C PRO A 151 -8.55 6.97 1.71
N GLY A 152 -8.67 6.91 0.39
CA GLY A 152 -8.96 5.66 -0.33
C GLY A 152 -7.80 4.68 -0.24
N ILE A 153 -8.14 3.42 0.09
CA ILE A 153 -7.18 2.32 0.26
C ILE A 153 -7.32 1.24 -0.81
N ARG A 154 -8.44 1.22 -1.54
CA ARG A 154 -8.73 0.28 -2.64
C ARG A 154 -7.56 0.18 -3.64
N GLY A 155 -7.17 -1.05 -3.99
CA GLY A 155 -6.15 -1.33 -5.02
C GLY A 155 -4.73 -0.83 -4.70
N ARG A 156 -4.48 -0.36 -3.46
CA ARG A 156 -3.13 0.03 -3.03
C ARG A 156 -2.25 -1.20 -2.88
N SER A 157 -0.94 -1.00 -3.05
CA SER A 157 0.07 -2.06 -2.85
C SER A 157 -0.09 -2.78 -1.50
N PRO A 158 -0.17 -4.11 -1.49
CA PRO A 158 -0.19 -4.87 -0.25
C PRO A 158 1.00 -4.58 0.66
N THR A 159 2.23 -4.51 0.12
CA THR A 159 3.42 -4.22 0.94
C THR A 159 3.36 -2.80 1.54
N TYR A 160 2.82 -1.83 0.79
CA TYR A 160 2.55 -0.50 1.29
C TYR A 160 1.53 -0.51 2.43
N LEU A 161 0.41 -1.21 2.26
CA LEU A 161 -0.68 -1.29 3.24
C LEU A 161 -0.22 -1.93 4.55
N VAL A 162 0.45 -3.09 4.49
CA VAL A 162 1.02 -3.75 5.68
C VAL A 162 1.93 -2.78 6.42
N ARG A 163 2.82 -2.09 5.71
CA ARG A 163 3.72 -1.12 6.33
C ARG A 163 2.96 0.03 6.99
N GLN A 164 1.92 0.57 6.36
CA GLN A 164 1.14 1.65 6.97
C GLN A 164 0.43 1.20 8.24
N MET A 165 -0.16 0.00 8.24
CA MET A 165 -0.80 -0.57 9.43
C MET A 165 0.22 -0.81 10.54
N TYR A 166 1.36 -1.39 10.20
CA TYR A 166 2.45 -1.65 11.15
C TYR A 166 3.01 -0.35 11.73
N ASP A 167 3.36 0.64 10.89
CA ASP A 167 3.91 1.92 11.35
C ASP A 167 2.96 2.68 12.28
N ILE A 168 1.64 2.59 12.05
CA ILE A 168 0.63 3.20 12.93
C ILE A 168 0.50 2.40 14.23
N ARG A 169 0.45 1.06 14.17
CA ARG A 169 0.36 0.20 15.36
C ARG A 169 1.55 0.41 16.29
N GLU A 170 2.76 0.48 15.74
CA GLU A 170 4.00 0.73 16.51
C GLU A 170 4.20 2.21 16.88
N GLY A 171 3.32 3.11 16.41
CA GLY A 171 3.40 4.54 16.71
C GLY A 171 4.59 5.25 16.06
N THR A 172 5.19 4.71 15.00
CA THR A 172 6.22 5.40 14.20
C THR A 172 5.63 6.34 13.16
N ARG A 173 4.35 6.11 12.79
CA ARG A 173 3.49 7.07 12.09
C ARG A 173 2.48 7.64 13.08
N ARG A 174 2.52 8.96 13.30
CA ARG A 174 1.74 9.71 14.29
C ARG A 174 0.90 10.81 13.62
N GLY A 175 0.31 11.68 14.45
CA GLY A 175 -0.55 12.78 14.03
C GLY A 175 -2.04 12.43 14.15
N ALA A 176 -2.91 13.43 13.96
CA ALA A 176 -4.35 13.28 14.17
C ALA A 176 -4.97 12.13 13.34
N GLN A 177 -4.57 11.98 12.07
CA GLN A 177 -5.07 10.92 11.20
C GLN A 177 -4.60 9.52 11.64
N ALA A 178 -3.37 9.40 12.14
CA ALA A 178 -2.88 8.13 12.67
C ALA A 178 -3.60 7.76 13.98
N ALA A 179 -3.90 8.75 14.83
CA ALA A 179 -4.65 8.54 16.06
C ALA A 179 -6.06 8.00 15.81
N LEU A 180 -6.74 8.47 14.75
CA LEU A 180 -8.05 7.94 14.34
C LEU A 180 -7.99 6.46 13.90
N MET A 181 -6.87 6.05 13.31
CA MET A 181 -6.70 4.69 12.77
C MET A 181 -6.14 3.71 13.81
N GLN A 182 -5.52 4.21 14.88
CA GLN A 182 -4.89 3.39 15.92
C GLN A 182 -5.83 2.30 16.48
N PRO A 183 -7.09 2.58 16.85
CA PRO A 183 -7.99 1.56 17.41
C PRO A 183 -8.25 0.39 16.45
N ALA A 184 -8.19 0.63 15.13
CA ALA A 184 -8.37 -0.42 14.14
C ALA A 184 -7.15 -1.34 14.02
N VAL A 185 -5.93 -0.84 14.27
CA VAL A 185 -4.70 -1.65 14.11
C VAL A 185 -4.14 -2.20 15.41
N ALA A 186 -4.61 -1.73 16.56
CA ALA A 186 -4.06 -2.05 17.88
C ALA A 186 -3.93 -3.56 18.14
N ASN A 187 -4.93 -4.34 17.72
CA ASN A 187 -5.00 -5.78 17.98
C ASN A 187 -4.66 -6.66 16.76
N LEU A 188 -4.31 -6.05 15.62
CA LEU A 188 -4.02 -6.81 14.42
C LEU A 188 -2.68 -7.55 14.56
N THR A 189 -2.69 -8.85 14.26
CA THR A 189 -1.46 -9.60 14.04
C THR A 189 -0.85 -9.26 12.67
N THR A 190 0.40 -9.65 12.45
CA THR A 190 1.03 -9.49 11.12
C THR A 190 0.26 -10.27 10.04
N GLU A 191 -0.29 -11.43 10.38
CA GLU A 191 -1.12 -12.21 9.46
C GLU A 191 -2.43 -11.49 9.10
N ASP A 192 -3.07 -10.84 10.08
CA ASP A 192 -4.28 -10.06 9.81
C ASP A 192 -3.97 -8.86 8.90
N MET A 193 -2.85 -8.19 9.14
CA MET A 193 -2.37 -7.11 8.27
C MET A 193 -2.11 -7.60 6.84
N ILE A 194 -1.48 -8.78 6.69
CA ILE A 194 -1.25 -9.39 5.37
C ILE A 194 -2.58 -9.69 4.67
N SER A 195 -3.54 -10.26 5.41
CA SER A 195 -4.85 -10.63 4.88
C SER A 195 -5.66 -9.40 4.45
N ILE A 196 -5.72 -8.37 5.29
CA ILE A 196 -6.35 -7.08 4.96
C ILE A 196 -5.70 -6.48 3.70
N ALA A 197 -4.37 -6.47 3.65
CA ALA A 197 -3.64 -5.93 2.50
C ALA A 197 -3.89 -6.72 1.20
N ALA A 198 -3.97 -8.04 1.29
CA ALA A 198 -4.30 -8.92 0.17
C ALA A 198 -5.70 -8.62 -0.39
N TYR A 199 -6.72 -8.58 0.47
CA TYR A 199 -8.09 -8.29 0.05
C TYR A 199 -8.20 -6.88 -0.56
N VAL A 200 -7.74 -5.85 0.13
CA VAL A 200 -7.87 -4.46 -0.32
C VAL A 200 -7.18 -4.22 -1.67
N ALA A 201 -6.04 -4.86 -1.91
CA ALA A 201 -5.34 -4.76 -3.18
C ALA A 201 -5.97 -5.58 -4.32
N SER A 202 -6.70 -6.65 -3.97
CA SER A 202 -7.40 -7.48 -4.96
C SER A 202 -8.62 -6.79 -5.56
N LEU A 203 -9.15 -5.77 -4.87
CA LEU A 203 -10.33 -5.05 -5.32
C LEU A 203 -10.07 -4.27 -6.62
N PRO A 204 -10.93 -4.42 -7.64
CA PRO A 204 -10.73 -3.76 -8.93
C PRO A 204 -10.89 -2.25 -8.78
N VAL A 205 -9.93 -1.48 -9.26
CA VAL A 205 -10.02 -0.02 -9.25
C VAL A 205 -10.82 0.39 -10.49
N GLU A 206 -12.01 0.95 -10.29
CA GLU A 206 -12.75 1.61 -11.38
C GLU A 206 -11.83 2.68 -11.99
N ALA A 207 -11.65 2.64 -13.31
CA ALA A 207 -10.94 3.70 -14.01
C ALA A 207 -11.73 4.98 -13.74
N SER A 208 -11.17 5.93 -13.00
CA SER A 208 -11.84 7.20 -12.76
C SER A 208 -12.09 7.87 -14.12
N THR A 209 -13.31 7.80 -14.62
CA THR A 209 -13.76 8.68 -15.69
C THR A 209 -13.67 10.08 -15.12
N GLY A 210 -12.69 10.84 -15.57
CA GLY A 210 -12.51 12.22 -15.13
C GLY A 210 -13.74 13.05 -15.52
N SER A 211 -14.74 13.09 -14.66
CA SER A 211 -15.73 14.16 -14.62
C SER A 211 -15.37 15.02 -13.43
N GLY A 212 -14.62 16.09 -13.73
CA GLY A 212 -14.39 17.13 -12.76
C GLY A 212 -15.72 17.72 -12.33
N GLU A 213 -16.03 17.60 -11.05
CA GLU A 213 -16.94 18.51 -10.36
C GLU A 213 -16.35 18.72 -8.96
N ALA A 214 -15.75 19.89 -8.80
CA ALA A 214 -15.33 20.42 -7.52
C ALA A 214 -16.57 20.78 -6.71
N HIS A 215 -16.65 20.31 -5.47
CA HIS A 215 -17.46 20.89 -4.41
C HIS A 215 -16.67 20.91 -3.11
#